data_AF-A0A1L9B3T2-F1
#
_entry.id   AF-A0A1L9B3T2-F1
#
_cell.length_a   1.000
_cell.length_b   1.000
_cell.length_c   1.000
_cell.angle_alpha   90.00
_cell.angle_beta   90.00
_cell.angle_gamma   90.00
#
_symmetry.space_group_name_H-M   'P 1'
#
loop_
_entity.id
_entity.type
_entity.pdbx_description
1 polymer ?
#
loop_
_entity_poly.entity_id
_entity_poly.type
_entity_poly.pdbx_seq_one_letter_code
_entity_poly.pdbx_strand_id
1 'polypeptide(L)'
;MEAPTPTRRGARPALLLLLLCLLPLRVLGHPPIPGDDSIRARLKACLLAGDMACVVEQYLVLQDIGRVPGWLVSFQNAFALTNRKAGECERVARTVHDGLTRLGQRPEYVRFRVEGESGLLSFSDISTNGAVIKTYQVAITGNHLAVKLGDKVIDAYTGLAGLPLTEYMKRLGTSGMSQVLHEVVKAP
;
A
#
# COMPACT_ATOMS: atom_id res chain seq x y z
N MET A 1 54.62 57.07 14.88
CA MET A 1 53.15 56.99 14.78
C MET A 1 52.85 56.59 13.36
N GLU A 2 52.29 55.45 13.00
CA GLU A 2 51.52 54.43 13.71
C GLU A 2 51.81 53.05 13.11
N ALA A 3 51.53 52.02 13.91
CA ALA A 3 51.72 50.61 13.62
C ALA A 3 50.54 50.02 12.78
N PRO A 4 50.62 48.76 12.33
CA PRO A 4 49.77 48.16 11.29
C PRO A 4 48.52 47.47 11.85
N THR A 5 47.57 47.09 11.00
CA THR A 5 46.59 46.04 11.34
C THR A 5 46.18 45.19 10.14
N PRO A 6 46.30 43.85 10.23
CA PRO A 6 45.89 42.91 9.19
C PRO A 6 44.48 42.35 9.46
N THR A 7 43.63 42.30 8.44
CA THR A 7 42.33 41.62 8.49
C THR A 7 42.43 40.17 8.03
N ARG A 8 42.57 39.31 9.04
CA ARG A 8 41.76 38.12 9.33
C ARG A 8 41.69 36.98 8.27
N ARG A 9 42.58 36.01 8.50
CA ARG A 9 42.34 34.56 8.67
C ARG A 9 41.19 33.92 7.88
N GLY A 10 41.58 33.17 6.84
CA GLY A 10 40.85 31.99 6.42
C GLY A 10 40.98 30.87 7.46
N ALA A 11 39.85 30.29 7.85
CA ALA A 11 39.78 29.02 8.56
C ALA A 11 38.48 28.32 8.11
N ARG A 12 38.62 27.24 7.34
CA ARG A 12 37.55 26.23 7.16
C ARG A 12 37.47 25.38 8.43
N PRO A 13 36.27 24.90 8.79
CA PRO A 13 36.09 23.44 8.81
C PRO A 13 34.67 23.05 8.33
N ALA A 14 34.46 22.21 7.32
CA ALA A 14 34.71 20.77 7.33
C ALA A 14 34.05 19.99 8.50
N LEU A 15 32.97 20.51 9.09
CA LEU A 15 32.29 19.88 10.24
C LEU A 15 30.76 19.78 10.09
N LEU A 16 30.26 19.54 8.87
CA LEU A 16 28.82 19.30 8.64
C LEU A 16 28.54 17.96 7.93
N LEU A 17 29.55 17.10 7.78
CA LEU A 17 29.46 15.81 7.09
C LEU A 17 29.55 14.58 8.02
N LEU A 18 29.68 14.80 9.34
CA LEU A 18 29.80 13.72 10.33
C LEU A 18 28.53 13.45 11.16
N LEU A 19 27.42 14.13 10.88
CA LEU A 19 26.15 13.97 11.62
C LEU A 19 25.06 13.17 10.87
N LEU A 20 25.38 12.56 9.72
CA LEU A 20 24.46 11.68 8.99
C LEU A 20 24.67 10.18 9.27
N CYS A 21 25.66 9.82 10.10
CA CYS A 21 25.96 8.42 10.43
C CYS A 21 25.31 7.90 11.73
N LEU A 22 24.39 8.65 12.33
CA LEU A 22 23.75 8.30 13.62
C LEU A 22 22.22 8.24 13.54
N LEU A 23 21.66 7.84 12.40
CA LEU A 23 20.30 7.31 12.40
C LEU A 23 20.39 5.83 12.77
N PRO A 24 19.78 5.39 13.89
CA PRO A 24 19.61 3.97 14.11
C PRO A 24 18.72 3.47 12.99
N LEU A 25 19.25 2.61 12.11
CA LEU A 25 18.41 1.71 11.32
C LEU A 25 17.48 1.07 12.34
N ARG A 26 16.19 1.42 12.29
CA ARG A 26 15.15 0.72 13.03
C ARG A 26 15.10 -0.70 12.50
N VAL A 27 15.95 -1.55 13.09
CA VAL A 27 15.76 -2.99 13.14
C VAL A 27 14.49 -3.19 13.96
N LEU A 28 13.38 -3.41 13.27
CA LEU A 28 12.19 -4.02 13.84
C LEU A 28 11.45 -4.80 12.76
N GLY A 29 12.20 -5.62 12.04
CA GLY A 29 11.65 -6.85 11.48
C GLY A 29 11.57 -7.83 12.63
N HIS A 30 10.36 -8.18 13.06
CA HIS A 30 10.16 -9.32 13.94
C HIS A 30 10.78 -10.54 13.25
N PRO A 31 11.60 -11.36 13.93
CA PRO A 31 12.08 -12.59 13.35
C PRO A 31 10.87 -13.45 12.95
N PRO A 32 10.92 -14.15 11.80
CA PRO A 32 9.86 -15.08 11.44
C PRO A 32 9.65 -16.07 12.59
N ILE A 33 8.38 -16.33 12.90
CA ILE A 33 7.94 -17.36 13.85
C ILE A 33 8.62 -18.69 13.48
N PRO A 34 9.14 -19.49 14.43
CA PRO A 34 9.82 -20.73 14.10
C PRO A 34 8.90 -21.67 13.32
N GLY A 35 9.23 -21.95 12.07
CA GLY A 35 8.43 -22.80 11.20
C GLY A 35 8.71 -22.52 9.72
N ASP A 36 9.73 -23.19 9.20
CA ASP A 36 10.22 -23.16 7.80
C ASP A 36 10.94 -21.86 7.40
N ASP A 37 12.29 -21.85 7.48
CA ASP A 37 13.15 -20.73 7.09
C ASP A 37 13.29 -20.55 5.56
N SER A 38 12.52 -21.30 4.77
CA SER A 38 12.56 -21.19 3.31
C SER A 38 12.20 -19.78 2.84
N ILE A 39 12.81 -19.35 1.74
CA ILE A 39 12.53 -18.04 1.12
C ILE A 39 11.04 -17.91 0.79
N ARG A 40 10.37 -19.03 0.46
CA ARG A 40 8.93 -19.08 0.20
C ARG A 40 8.10 -18.74 1.45
N ALA A 41 8.48 -19.26 2.61
CA ALA A 41 7.81 -18.94 3.88
C ALA A 41 8.00 -17.46 4.24
N ARG A 42 9.20 -16.91 4.05
CA ARG A 42 9.48 -15.48 4.22
C ARG A 42 8.68 -14.60 3.27
N LEU A 43 8.61 -14.95 1.98
CA LEU A 43 7.78 -14.24 1.00
C LEU A 43 6.30 -14.24 1.42
N LYS A 44 5.79 -15.38 1.90
CA LYS A 44 4.43 -15.49 2.43
C LYS A 44 4.22 -14.59 3.65
N ALA A 45 5.19 -14.53 4.57
CA ALA A 45 5.14 -13.64 5.72
C ALA A 45 5.11 -12.16 5.30
N CYS A 46 5.93 -11.75 4.31
CA CYS A 46 5.90 -10.40 3.75
C CYS A 46 4.51 -10.03 3.21
N LEU A 47 3.88 -10.94 2.46
CA LEU A 47 2.53 -10.75 1.91
C LEU A 47 1.49 -10.57 3.02
N LEU A 48 1.52 -11.40 4.06
CA LEU A 48 0.59 -11.31 5.18
C LEU A 48 0.74 -10.00 5.95
N ALA A 49 1.99 -9.53 6.11
CA ALA A 49 2.32 -8.25 6.72
C ALA A 49 1.98 -7.04 5.84
N GLY A 50 1.74 -7.24 4.54
CA GLY A 50 1.52 -6.16 3.59
C GLY A 50 2.79 -5.37 3.24
N ASP A 51 3.97 -5.92 3.51
CA ASP A 51 5.25 -5.25 3.28
C ASP A 51 5.72 -5.48 1.84
N MET A 52 5.41 -4.51 0.97
CA MET A 52 5.77 -4.58 -0.45
C MET A 52 7.29 -4.62 -0.68
N ALA A 53 8.09 -3.96 0.17
CA ALA A 53 9.55 -3.98 0.02
C ALA A 53 10.10 -5.38 0.32
N CYS A 54 9.64 -5.98 1.41
CA CYS A 54 9.93 -7.38 1.77
C CYS A 54 9.47 -8.35 0.67
N VAL A 55 8.27 -8.15 0.10
CA VAL A 55 7.76 -8.98 -1.01
C VAL A 55 8.69 -8.93 -2.21
N VAL A 56 9.14 -7.74 -2.61
CA VAL A 56 10.06 -7.58 -3.74
C VAL A 56 11.39 -8.28 -3.46
N GLU A 57 11.99 -8.02 -2.29
CA GLU A 57 13.26 -8.64 -1.91
C GLU A 57 13.18 -10.16 -1.92
N GLN A 58 12.22 -10.74 -1.20
CA GLN A 58 12.09 -12.19 -1.10
C GLN A 58 11.74 -12.83 -2.44
N TYR A 59 10.98 -12.14 -3.30
CA TYR A 59 10.68 -12.63 -4.64
C TYR A 59 11.94 -12.71 -5.52
N LEU A 60 12.79 -11.68 -5.50
CA LEU A 60 14.04 -11.67 -6.27
C LEU A 60 14.97 -12.80 -5.84
N VAL A 61 15.12 -12.99 -4.52
CA VAL A 61 15.93 -14.07 -3.96
C VAL A 61 15.34 -15.44 -4.31
N LEU A 62 14.01 -15.60 -4.23
CA LEU A 62 13.33 -16.87 -4.55
C LEU A 62 13.49 -17.28 -6.01
N GLN A 63 13.52 -16.32 -6.93
CA GLN A 63 13.62 -16.56 -8.36
C GLN A 63 15.05 -16.52 -8.89
N ASP A 64 16.03 -16.18 -8.04
CA ASP A 64 17.43 -15.97 -8.42
C ASP A 64 17.59 -14.98 -9.59
N ILE A 65 16.93 -13.81 -9.47
CA ILE A 65 16.97 -12.75 -10.48
C ILE A 65 17.46 -11.43 -9.88
N GLY A 66 18.33 -10.72 -10.61
CA GLY A 66 18.92 -9.45 -10.15
C GLY A 66 18.08 -8.19 -10.44
N ARG A 67 16.89 -8.31 -11.04
CA ARG A 67 16.03 -7.16 -11.38
C ARG A 67 14.56 -7.45 -11.16
N VAL A 68 13.84 -6.43 -10.70
CA VAL A 68 12.38 -6.51 -10.50
C VAL A 68 11.69 -6.69 -11.85
N PRO A 69 10.91 -7.76 -12.07
CA PRO A 69 10.20 -7.96 -13.31
C PRO A 69 9.08 -6.92 -13.46
N GLY A 70 8.77 -6.53 -14.70
CA GLY A 70 7.82 -5.44 -14.98
C GLY A 70 6.44 -5.64 -14.34
N TRP A 71 5.95 -6.87 -14.26
CA TRP A 71 4.66 -7.15 -13.60
C TRP A 71 4.68 -6.84 -12.10
N LEU A 72 5.82 -7.05 -11.42
CA LEU A 72 5.96 -6.79 -9.99
C LEU A 72 6.08 -5.29 -9.73
N VAL A 73 6.71 -4.55 -10.65
CA VAL A 73 6.66 -3.08 -10.68
C VAL A 73 5.22 -2.58 -10.85
N SER A 74 4.45 -3.15 -11.79
CA SER A 74 3.03 -2.80 -11.96
C SER A 74 2.20 -3.12 -10.71
N PHE A 75 2.44 -4.27 -10.08
CA PHE A 75 1.78 -4.67 -8.84
C PHE A 75 2.07 -3.68 -7.70
N GLN A 76 3.34 -3.29 -7.51
CA GLN A 76 3.72 -2.24 -6.54
C GLN A 76 3.04 -0.91 -6.86
N ASN A 77 3.08 -0.49 -8.13
CA ASN A 77 2.51 0.78 -8.57
C ASN A 77 0.99 0.82 -8.49
N ALA A 78 0.29 -0.32 -8.43
CA ALA A 78 -1.16 -0.38 -8.23
C ALA A 78 -1.59 0.33 -6.92
N PHE A 79 -0.71 0.36 -5.92
CA PHE A 79 -0.95 0.98 -4.62
C PHE A 79 -0.53 2.46 -4.51
N ALA A 80 -0.03 3.05 -5.60
CA ALA A 80 0.39 4.44 -5.61
C ALA A 80 -0.77 5.40 -5.32
N LEU A 81 -0.47 6.53 -4.66
CA LEU A 81 -1.47 7.55 -4.33
C LEU A 81 -2.21 8.11 -5.56
N THR A 82 -1.56 8.13 -6.72
CA THR A 82 -2.14 8.58 -7.99
C THR A 82 -3.27 7.68 -8.50
N ASN A 83 -3.39 6.45 -8.00
CA ASN A 83 -4.49 5.54 -8.31
C ASN A 83 -5.68 5.68 -7.35
N ARG A 84 -5.58 6.51 -6.30
CA ARG A 84 -6.67 6.76 -5.33
C ARG A 84 -7.66 7.80 -5.85
N LYS A 85 -8.27 7.52 -6.99
CA LYS A 85 -9.24 8.39 -7.66
C LYS A 85 -10.32 7.57 -8.37
N ALA A 86 -11.48 8.20 -8.57
CA ALA A 86 -12.59 7.56 -9.26
C ALA A 86 -12.22 7.12 -10.69
N GLY A 87 -12.70 5.94 -11.07
CA GLY A 87 -12.50 5.36 -12.41
C GLY A 87 -11.28 4.46 -12.58
N GLU A 88 -10.36 4.41 -11.60
CA GLU A 88 -9.16 3.55 -11.70
C GLU A 88 -9.35 2.15 -11.10
N CYS A 89 -10.43 1.93 -10.34
CA CYS A 89 -10.63 0.75 -9.51
C CYS A 89 -10.53 -0.57 -10.31
N GLU A 90 -11.10 -0.63 -11.51
CA GLU A 90 -11.07 -1.83 -12.34
C GLU A 90 -9.66 -2.20 -12.83
N ARG A 91 -8.90 -1.20 -13.30
CA ARG A 91 -7.50 -1.38 -13.73
C ARG A 91 -6.62 -1.78 -12.56
N VAL A 92 -6.79 -1.13 -11.42
CA VAL A 92 -6.06 -1.44 -10.18
C VAL A 92 -6.37 -2.86 -9.72
N ALA A 93 -7.65 -3.22 -9.65
CA ALA A 93 -8.09 -4.55 -9.21
C ALA A 93 -7.51 -5.65 -10.09
N ARG A 94 -7.52 -5.50 -11.43
CA ARG A 94 -6.85 -6.44 -12.34
C ARG A 94 -5.36 -6.59 -12.03
N THR A 95 -4.66 -5.46 -11.88
CA THR A 95 -3.22 -5.46 -11.64
C THR A 95 -2.88 -6.13 -10.29
N VAL A 96 -3.68 -5.87 -9.26
CA VAL A 96 -3.53 -6.49 -7.94
C VAL A 96 -3.82 -7.99 -8.00
N HIS A 97 -4.92 -8.39 -8.64
CA HIS A 97 -5.31 -9.78 -8.80
C HIS A 97 -4.23 -10.59 -9.53
N ASP A 98 -3.71 -10.07 -10.64
CA ASP A 98 -2.66 -10.73 -11.41
C ASP A 98 -1.36 -10.85 -10.61
N GLY A 99 -0.96 -9.80 -9.89
CA GLY A 99 0.23 -9.81 -9.05
C GLY A 99 0.13 -10.83 -7.92
N LEU A 100 -0.99 -10.87 -7.20
CA LEU A 100 -1.25 -11.86 -6.15
C LEU A 100 -1.27 -13.29 -6.69
N THR A 101 -1.87 -13.49 -7.86
CA THR A 101 -1.90 -14.80 -8.54
C THR A 101 -0.48 -15.27 -8.89
N ARG A 102 0.37 -14.39 -9.45
CA ARG A 102 1.78 -14.69 -9.74
C ARG A 102 2.60 -14.98 -8.49
N LEU A 103 2.20 -14.42 -7.35
CA LEU A 103 2.77 -14.70 -6.03
C LEU A 103 2.18 -15.97 -5.38
N GLY A 104 1.46 -16.79 -6.15
CA GLY A 104 0.91 -18.08 -5.71
C GLY A 104 -0.31 -17.96 -4.79
N GLN A 105 -0.93 -16.78 -4.72
CA GLN A 105 -2.16 -16.57 -3.96
C GLN A 105 -3.40 -16.91 -4.79
N ARG A 106 -4.56 -16.96 -4.12
CA ARG A 106 -5.86 -17.17 -4.74
C ARG A 106 -6.78 -15.97 -4.49
N PRO A 107 -6.50 -14.82 -5.14
CA PRO A 107 -7.35 -13.66 -5.02
C PRO A 107 -8.71 -13.90 -5.69
N GLU A 108 -9.73 -13.18 -5.21
CA GLU A 108 -11.05 -13.09 -5.82
C GLU A 108 -11.35 -11.62 -6.12
N TYR A 109 -12.19 -11.32 -7.11
CA TYR A 109 -12.72 -9.96 -7.25
C TYR A 109 -13.91 -9.77 -6.32
N VAL A 110 -13.99 -8.60 -5.69
CA VAL A 110 -15.16 -8.17 -4.92
C VAL A 110 -15.66 -6.85 -5.49
N ARG A 111 -16.95 -6.81 -5.84
CA ARG A 111 -17.63 -5.62 -6.32
C ARG A 111 -18.46 -5.04 -5.19
N PHE A 112 -18.30 -3.74 -4.97
CA PHE A 112 -19.14 -2.93 -4.11
C PHE A 112 -20.08 -2.12 -4.98
N ARG A 113 -21.38 -2.22 -4.73
CA ARG A 113 -22.43 -1.53 -5.48
C ARG A 113 -23.26 -0.67 -4.54
N VAL A 114 -23.48 0.58 -4.90
CA VAL A 114 -24.46 1.44 -4.26
C VAL A 114 -25.83 1.11 -4.85
N GLU A 115 -26.79 0.83 -3.98
CA GLU A 115 -28.19 0.65 -4.32
C GLU A 115 -28.99 1.80 -3.71
N GLY A 116 -29.68 2.57 -4.55
CA GLY A 116 -30.45 3.74 -4.14
C GLY A 116 -30.43 4.84 -5.18
N GLU A 117 -30.72 6.06 -4.73
CA GLU A 117 -30.88 7.24 -5.58
C GLU A 117 -29.56 7.86 -6.05
N SER A 118 -28.45 7.52 -5.39
CA SER A 118 -27.13 8.08 -5.66
C SER A 118 -26.14 7.02 -6.15
N GLY A 119 -25.26 7.41 -7.06
CA GLY A 119 -24.08 6.63 -7.46
C GLY A 119 -22.83 6.99 -6.66
N LEU A 120 -22.92 7.82 -5.63
CA LEU A 120 -21.75 8.25 -4.88
C LEU A 120 -21.30 7.17 -3.88
N LEU A 121 -20.07 6.74 -4.05
CA LEU A 121 -19.36 5.88 -3.10
C LEU A 121 -18.07 6.54 -2.66
N SER A 122 -17.92 6.72 -1.36
CA SER A 122 -16.72 7.27 -0.74
C SER A 122 -16.01 6.23 0.13
N PHE A 123 -14.74 6.48 0.43
CA PHE A 123 -13.94 5.70 1.38
C PHE A 123 -13.26 6.64 2.36
N SER A 124 -13.40 6.37 3.65
CA SER A 124 -12.82 7.19 4.71
C SER A 124 -11.58 6.52 5.30
N ASP A 125 -10.48 7.26 5.33
CA ASP A 125 -9.31 6.91 6.11
C ASP A 125 -9.52 7.33 7.57
N ILE A 126 -9.27 6.41 8.48
CA ILE A 126 -9.61 6.52 9.90
C ILE A 126 -8.33 6.35 10.70
N SER A 127 -8.06 7.28 11.62
CA SER A 127 -6.95 7.21 12.56
C SER A 127 -7.15 6.11 13.61
N THR A 128 -6.09 5.80 14.34
CA THR A 128 -6.11 4.78 15.41
C THR A 128 -7.12 5.06 16.54
N ASN A 129 -7.53 6.32 16.73
CA ASN A 129 -8.56 6.71 17.70
C ASN A 129 -9.98 6.79 17.09
N GLY A 130 -10.19 6.33 15.85
CA GLY A 130 -11.49 6.30 15.20
C GLY A 130 -11.92 7.60 14.51
N ALA A 131 -11.08 8.64 14.50
CA ALA A 131 -11.40 9.89 13.82
C ALA A 131 -11.18 9.78 12.30
N VAL A 132 -12.09 10.36 11.51
CA VAL A 132 -11.91 10.45 10.05
C VAL A 132 -10.80 11.45 9.76
N ILE A 133 -9.72 10.98 9.13
CA ILE A 133 -8.60 11.81 8.69
C ILE A 133 -8.95 12.44 7.34
N LYS A 134 -9.47 11.62 6.42
CA LYS A 134 -9.74 12.03 5.04
C LYS A 134 -10.79 11.13 4.41
N THR A 135 -11.68 11.73 3.63
CA THR A 135 -12.64 10.99 2.80
C THR A 135 -12.29 11.17 1.33
N TYR A 136 -12.32 10.07 0.59
CA TYR A 136 -12.04 10.02 -0.84
C TYR A 136 -13.31 9.66 -1.60
N GLN A 137 -13.55 10.31 -2.73
CA GLN A 137 -14.54 9.82 -3.69
C GLN A 137 -13.93 8.63 -4.44
N VAL A 138 -14.58 7.47 -4.35
CA VAL A 138 -14.11 6.22 -4.96
C VAL A 138 -14.86 5.93 -6.27
N ALA A 139 -16.17 6.17 -6.30
CA ALA A 139 -16.97 5.99 -7.50
C ALA A 139 -18.08 7.04 -7.59
N ILE A 140 -18.40 7.46 -8.80
CA ILE A 140 -19.55 8.33 -9.11
C ILE A 140 -20.69 7.58 -9.80
N THR A 141 -20.46 6.33 -10.19
CA THR A 141 -21.40 5.43 -10.87
C THR A 141 -21.98 4.36 -9.95
N GLY A 142 -21.67 4.43 -8.66
CA GLY A 142 -22.09 3.48 -7.64
C GLY A 142 -21.31 2.17 -7.64
N ASN A 143 -20.29 2.01 -8.49
CA ASN A 143 -19.57 0.76 -8.65
C ASN A 143 -18.09 0.93 -8.28
N HIS A 144 -17.60 0.07 -7.38
CA HIS A 144 -16.19 -0.04 -7.04
C HIS A 144 -15.75 -1.50 -7.07
N LEU A 145 -14.59 -1.76 -7.65
CA LEU A 145 -14.02 -3.10 -7.73
C LEU A 145 -12.72 -3.14 -6.92
N ALA A 146 -12.57 -4.16 -6.08
CA ALA A 146 -11.37 -4.44 -5.33
C ALA A 146 -11.01 -5.92 -5.42
N VAL A 147 -9.91 -6.30 -4.79
CA VAL A 147 -9.47 -7.69 -4.70
C VAL A 147 -9.65 -8.19 -3.28
N LYS A 148 -10.23 -9.38 -3.12
CA LYS A 148 -10.34 -10.08 -1.85
C LYS A 148 -9.28 -11.18 -1.78
N LEU A 149 -8.55 -11.25 -0.69
CA LEU A 149 -7.61 -12.32 -0.38
C LEU A 149 -7.87 -12.82 1.05
N GLY A 150 -8.50 -14.00 1.16
CA GLY A 150 -8.98 -14.47 2.46
C GLY A 150 -10.08 -13.56 2.98
N ASP A 151 -9.89 -12.97 4.16
CA ASP A 151 -10.79 -12.01 4.79
C ASP A 151 -10.48 -10.54 4.45
N LYS A 152 -9.36 -10.30 3.76
CA LYS A 152 -8.86 -8.96 3.45
C LYS A 152 -9.35 -8.45 2.10
N VAL A 153 -9.77 -7.20 2.05
CA VAL A 153 -10.01 -6.41 0.85
C VAL A 153 -8.77 -5.56 0.57
N ILE A 154 -8.29 -5.61 -0.67
CA ILE A 154 -7.06 -5.00 -1.15
C ILE A 154 -7.39 -4.13 -2.36
N ASP A 155 -7.09 -2.84 -2.26
CA ASP A 155 -7.16 -1.87 -3.36
C ASP A 155 -6.10 -0.76 -3.20
N ALA A 156 -6.20 0.30 -4.01
CA ALA A 156 -5.28 1.45 -3.94
C ALA A 156 -5.35 2.23 -2.61
N TYR A 157 -6.47 2.16 -1.88
CA TYR A 157 -6.70 2.88 -0.64
C TYR A 157 -6.15 2.11 0.56
N THR A 158 -6.33 0.79 0.59
CA THR A 158 -5.85 -0.07 1.68
C THR A 158 -4.39 -0.48 1.55
N GLY A 159 -3.85 -0.46 0.33
CA GLY A 159 -2.54 -1.05 0.06
C GLY A 159 -2.55 -2.58 0.16
N LEU A 160 -1.36 -3.18 0.03
CA LEU A 160 -1.18 -4.64 0.08
C LEU A 160 -1.62 -5.26 1.41
N ALA A 161 -1.46 -4.52 2.52
CA ALA A 161 -1.88 -4.97 3.84
C ALA A 161 -3.38 -5.30 3.91
N GLY A 162 -4.18 -4.61 3.09
CA GLY A 162 -5.63 -4.77 3.01
C GLY A 162 -6.35 -4.35 4.30
N LEU A 163 -7.67 -4.51 4.29
CA LEU A 163 -8.51 -4.41 5.49
C LEU A 163 -9.48 -5.59 5.56
N PRO A 164 -9.81 -6.11 6.76
CA PRO A 164 -10.91 -7.05 6.90
C PRO A 164 -12.18 -6.49 6.25
N LEU A 165 -12.96 -7.33 5.57
CA LEU A 165 -14.17 -6.90 4.85
C LEU A 165 -15.13 -6.08 5.73
N THR A 166 -15.30 -6.47 6.99
CA THR A 166 -16.16 -5.76 7.95
C THR A 166 -15.67 -4.35 8.24
N GLU A 167 -14.35 -4.16 8.37
CA GLU A 167 -13.73 -2.85 8.57
C GLU A 167 -13.75 -2.03 7.28
N TYR A 168 -13.54 -2.67 6.14
CA TYR A 168 -13.64 -2.04 4.83
C TYR A 168 -15.05 -1.45 4.62
N MET A 169 -16.10 -2.23 4.90
CA MET A 169 -17.49 -1.79 4.77
C MET A 169 -17.83 -0.60 5.67
N LYS A 170 -17.25 -0.52 6.89
CA LYS A 170 -17.44 0.64 7.79
C LYS A 170 -16.81 1.92 7.25
N ARG A 171 -15.78 1.79 6.42
CA ARG A 171 -15.09 2.94 5.80
C ARG A 171 -15.79 3.41 4.54
N LEU A 172 -16.65 2.58 3.94
CA LEU A 172 -17.46 2.99 2.80
C LEU A 172 -18.58 3.93 3.25
N GLY A 173 -18.75 5.01 2.51
CA GLY A 173 -19.84 5.97 2.68
C GLY A 173 -20.65 6.11 1.40
N THR A 174 -21.94 6.40 1.56
CA THR A 174 -22.83 6.79 0.47
C THR A 174 -23.76 7.90 0.95
N SER A 175 -24.68 8.36 0.10
CA SER A 175 -25.54 9.51 0.38
C SER A 175 -27.03 9.17 0.35
N GLY A 176 -27.81 9.92 1.14
CA GLY A 176 -29.26 9.78 1.21
C GLY A 176 -29.69 8.44 1.80
N MET A 177 -30.73 7.83 1.21
CA MET A 177 -31.25 6.52 1.61
C MET A 177 -30.55 5.35 0.91
N SER A 178 -29.41 5.60 0.25
CA SER A 178 -28.68 4.58 -0.49
C SER A 178 -27.94 3.64 0.46
N GLN A 179 -27.72 2.40 0.03
CA GLN A 179 -26.96 1.39 0.76
C GLN A 179 -25.83 0.81 -0.07
N VAL A 180 -24.76 0.38 0.59
CA VAL A 180 -23.64 -0.29 -0.09
C VAL A 180 -23.77 -1.79 0.07
N LEU A 181 -23.88 -2.49 -1.04
CA LEU A 181 -23.88 -3.95 -1.15
C LEU A 181 -22.53 -4.43 -1.67
N HIS A 182 -22.21 -5.71 -1.43
CA HIS A 182 -21.03 -6.33 -2.02
C HIS A 182 -21.30 -7.76 -2.51
N GLU A 183 -20.56 -8.16 -3.53
CA GLU A 183 -20.60 -9.51 -4.10
C GLU A 183 -19.20 -9.94 -4.56
N VAL A 184 -18.90 -11.23 -4.44
CA VAL A 184 -17.70 -11.82 -5.06
C VAL A 184 -18.03 -12.15 -6.51
N VAL A 185 -17.17 -11.71 -7.43
CA VAL A 185 -17.41 -11.78 -8.87
C VAL A 185 -16.28 -12.54 -9.58
N LYS A 186 -16.61 -13.24 -10.67
CA LYS A 186 -15.64 -14.08 -11.39
C LYS A 186 -14.67 -13.27 -12.25
N ALA A 187 -15.08 -12.09 -12.67
CA ALA A 187 -14.35 -11.21 -13.56
C ALA A 187 -14.66 -9.74 -13.19
N PRO A 188 -13.78 -8.80 -13.57
CA PRO A 188 -13.96 -7.37 -13.31
C PRO A 188 -15.33 -6.82 -13.77
#